data_AF-A0A7C3P405-F1
#
_entry.id   AF-A0A7C3P405-F1
#
_cell.length_a   1.000
_cell.length_b   1.000
_cell.length_c   1.000
_cell.angle_alpha   90.00
_cell.angle_beta   90.00
_cell.angle_gamma   90.00
#
_symmetry.space_group_name_H-M   'P 1'
#
loop_
_entity.id
_entity.type
_entity.pdbx_description
1 polymer ?
#
loop_
_entity_poly.entity_id
_entity_poly.type
_entity_poly.pdbx_seq_one_letter_code
_entity_poly.pdbx_strand_id
1 'polypeptide(L)'
;MALTTHLSGYVGSKVRSRGDSYYRSGAVQILYGNKEELQAVVIGTDAYEVDVYREEDTVYVSCTCPYFDGERKTCKHVWGTLLAAEKQGYLRGKDNSDPVHLEIYVEDSEWDEIGDDDWVEDEEWENKDILRPGYGQRSFSPHHPQGRGHLQLVPPSQGWKDHLASLRKALQVRREEEKRRWPATRRILYFIDVPATQEGRGLVIELMQQEMKKNGQWGRLRSLPYYYRPENMRDPEDQHIVALLL
;
A
#
# COMPACT_ATOMS: atom_id res chain seq x y z
N MET A 1 -13.37 25.40 12.44
CA MET A 1 -13.17 24.06 11.82
C MET A 1 -11.68 23.88 11.74
N ALA A 2 -11.16 22.80 12.31
CA ALA A 2 -9.74 22.66 12.63
C ALA A 2 -9.13 21.33 12.16
N LEU A 3 -9.81 20.56 11.29
CA LEU A 3 -9.32 19.30 10.72
C LEU A 3 -7.85 19.42 10.30
N THR A 4 -7.51 20.36 9.41
CA THR A 4 -6.13 20.49 8.95
C THR A 4 -5.23 21.14 10.00
N THR A 5 -5.78 21.94 10.92
CA THR A 5 -5.02 22.52 12.02
C THR A 5 -4.48 21.44 12.96
N HIS A 6 -5.34 20.51 13.39
CA HIS A 6 -4.97 19.40 14.28
C HIS A 6 -4.02 18.42 13.61
N LEU A 7 -4.26 18.09 12.34
CA LEU A 7 -3.47 17.09 11.63
C LEU A 7 -2.14 17.64 11.06
N SER A 8 -1.92 18.96 11.11
CA SER A 8 -0.73 19.59 10.54
C SER A 8 0.60 19.12 11.15
N GLY A 9 0.58 18.65 12.40
CA GLY A 9 1.76 18.10 13.08
C GLY A 9 2.26 16.79 12.47
N TYR A 10 1.38 16.01 11.82
CA TYR A 10 1.70 14.73 11.19
C TYR A 10 2.31 14.88 9.79
N VAL A 11 2.29 16.09 9.22
CA VAL A 11 2.68 16.33 7.82
C VAL A 11 3.77 17.40 7.73
N GLY A 12 4.93 17.02 7.18
CA GLY A 12 6.07 17.92 7.03
C GLY A 12 5.72 19.21 6.28
N SER A 13 6.32 20.34 6.70
CA SER A 13 5.99 21.68 6.18
C SER A 13 6.09 21.81 4.66
N LYS A 14 7.11 21.20 4.04
CA LYS A 14 7.30 21.19 2.58
C LYS A 14 6.21 20.39 1.85
N VAL A 15 5.73 19.30 2.45
CA VAL A 15 4.62 18.50 1.92
C VAL A 15 3.31 19.30 2.01
N ARG A 16 3.08 19.96 3.16
CA ARG A 16 1.90 20.84 3.35
C ARG A 16 1.85 21.97 2.33
N SER A 17 2.95 22.68 2.12
CA SER A 17 3.04 23.77 1.14
C SER A 17 2.74 23.29 -0.29
N ARG A 18 3.23 22.10 -0.68
CA ARG A 18 2.90 21.51 -1.97
C ARG A 18 1.42 21.11 -2.05
N GLY A 19 0.87 20.48 -1.02
CA GLY A 19 -0.53 20.09 -1.00
C GLY A 19 -1.49 21.30 -1.05
N ASP A 20 -1.13 22.41 -0.40
CA ASP A 20 -1.84 23.69 -0.54
C ASP A 20 -1.89 24.17 -2.00
N SER A 21 -0.80 24.01 -2.75
CA SER A 21 -0.75 24.37 -4.17
C SER A 21 -1.73 23.53 -5.00
N TYR A 22 -1.78 22.21 -4.81
CA TYR A 22 -2.72 21.32 -5.50
C TYR A 22 -4.18 21.65 -5.16
N TYR A 23 -4.45 21.95 -3.89
CA TYR A 23 -5.78 22.35 -3.45
C TYR A 23 -6.20 23.69 -4.08
N ARG A 24 -5.33 24.70 -4.04
CA ARG A 24 -5.61 26.03 -4.59
C ARG A 24 -5.73 26.06 -6.09
N SER A 25 -5.03 25.18 -6.81
CA SER A 25 -5.14 25.06 -8.26
C SER A 25 -6.39 24.29 -8.70
N GLY A 26 -7.20 23.78 -7.77
CA GLY A 26 -8.39 22.97 -8.09
C GLY A 26 -8.06 21.57 -8.61
N ALA A 27 -6.85 21.07 -8.36
CA ALA A 27 -6.42 19.75 -8.84
C ALA A 27 -7.05 18.59 -8.06
N VAL A 28 -7.67 18.87 -6.91
CA VAL A 28 -8.34 17.89 -6.06
C VAL A 28 -9.83 17.84 -6.41
N GLN A 29 -10.30 16.69 -6.88
CA GLN A 29 -11.71 16.43 -7.19
C GLN A 29 -12.27 15.41 -6.21
N ILE A 30 -13.26 15.81 -5.40
CA ILE A 30 -13.94 14.90 -4.47
C ILE A 30 -15.00 14.13 -5.25
N LEU A 31 -14.91 12.80 -5.24
CA LEU A 31 -15.89 11.91 -5.88
C LEU A 31 -17.04 11.59 -4.92
N TYR A 32 -16.72 11.37 -3.65
CA TYR A 32 -17.68 11.06 -2.59
C TYR A 32 -17.15 11.54 -1.24
N GLY A 33 -18.00 12.12 -0.40
CA GLY A 33 -17.63 12.54 0.95
C GLY A 33 -18.80 12.51 1.90
N ASN A 34 -18.56 12.09 3.14
CA ASN A 34 -19.51 12.13 4.23
C ASN A 34 -18.80 12.42 5.57
N LYS A 35 -19.46 12.15 6.70
CA LYS A 35 -18.90 12.41 8.04
C LYS A 35 -17.73 11.50 8.42
N GLU A 36 -17.61 10.32 7.83
CA GLU A 36 -16.65 9.28 8.22
C GLU A 36 -15.75 8.83 7.04
N GLU A 37 -16.15 9.09 5.80
CA GLU A 37 -15.39 8.65 4.63
C GLU A 37 -15.30 9.73 3.55
N LEU A 38 -14.21 9.71 2.78
CA LEU A 38 -13.97 10.60 1.66
C LEU A 38 -13.15 9.88 0.58
N GLN A 39 -13.53 10.05 -0.68
CA GLN A 39 -12.78 9.66 -1.86
C GLN A 39 -12.54 10.87 -2.74
N ALA A 40 -11.30 10.99 -3.20
CA ALA A 40 -10.91 12.03 -4.13
C ALA A 40 -9.92 11.51 -5.17
N VAL A 41 -9.89 12.19 -6.31
CA VAL A 41 -8.85 12.06 -7.33
C VAL A 41 -8.07 13.37 -7.36
N VAL A 42 -6.74 13.29 -7.34
CA VAL A 42 -5.84 14.44 -7.42
C VAL A 42 -5.06 14.37 -8.73
N ILE A 43 -5.24 15.39 -9.57
CA ILE A 43 -4.59 15.48 -10.88
C ILE A 43 -3.20 16.10 -10.73
N GLY A 44 -2.17 15.33 -11.06
CA GLY A 44 -0.77 15.78 -11.08
C GLY A 44 -0.08 15.42 -12.39
N THR A 45 1.02 14.68 -12.29
CA THR A 45 1.64 14.02 -13.44
C THR A 45 0.79 12.88 -13.98
N ASP A 46 -0.11 12.35 -13.14
CA ASP A 46 -1.12 11.36 -13.45
C ASP A 46 -2.33 11.62 -12.52
N ALA A 47 -3.41 10.86 -12.67
CA ALA A 47 -4.53 10.86 -11.74
C ALA A 47 -4.23 9.92 -10.54
N TYR A 48 -4.16 10.50 -9.33
CA TYR A 48 -3.92 9.73 -8.11
C TYR A 48 -5.17 9.66 -7.26
N GLU A 49 -5.58 8.45 -6.90
CA GLU A 49 -6.70 8.19 -6.00
C GLU A 49 -6.25 8.38 -4.55
N VAL A 50 -7.12 8.99 -3.76
CA VAL A 50 -6.94 9.22 -2.32
C VAL A 50 -8.19 8.77 -1.59
N ASP A 51 -8.06 7.74 -0.77
CA ASP A 51 -9.10 7.32 0.16
C ASP A 51 -8.77 7.84 1.55
N VAL A 52 -9.81 8.32 2.23
CA VAL A 52 -9.74 8.74 3.62
C VAL A 52 -10.91 8.13 4.37
N TYR A 53 -10.59 7.43 5.45
CA TYR A 53 -11.56 6.86 6.38
C TYR A 53 -11.30 7.42 7.77
N ARG A 54 -12.36 7.69 8.53
CA ARG A 54 -12.27 8.17 9.91
C ARG A 54 -12.92 7.16 10.82
N GLU A 55 -12.19 6.80 11.87
CA GLU A 55 -12.68 6.05 13.01
C GLU A 55 -12.44 6.90 14.26
N GLU A 56 -13.50 7.18 15.00
CA GLU A 56 -13.46 8.01 16.22
C GLU A 56 -12.74 9.36 16.00
N ASP A 57 -11.52 9.50 16.53
CA ASP A 57 -10.68 10.70 16.47
C ASP A 57 -9.48 10.58 15.51
N THR A 58 -9.38 9.45 14.80
CA THR A 58 -8.27 9.10 13.94
C THR A 58 -8.71 9.06 12.48
N VAL A 59 -7.89 9.66 11.61
CA VAL A 59 -8.09 9.63 10.16
C VAL A 59 -7.03 8.75 9.52
N TYR A 60 -7.51 7.70 8.87
CA TYR A 60 -6.75 6.77 8.05
C TYR A 60 -6.70 7.24 6.61
N VAL A 61 -5.50 7.30 6.03
CA VAL A 61 -5.29 7.80 4.67
C VAL A 61 -4.57 6.78 3.81
N SER A 62 -4.94 6.72 2.53
CA SER A 62 -4.19 6.03 1.48
C SER A 62 -4.05 6.91 0.23
N CYS A 63 -3.00 6.68 -0.57
CA CYS A 63 -2.86 7.35 -1.86
C CYS A 63 -2.11 6.47 -2.86
N THR A 64 -2.56 6.41 -4.11
CA THR A 64 -1.93 5.60 -5.16
C THR A 64 -0.65 6.21 -5.76
N CYS A 65 -0.16 7.32 -5.21
CA CYS A 65 1.01 7.99 -5.77
C CYS A 65 2.34 7.31 -5.38
N PRO A 66 3.37 7.36 -6.25
CA PRO A 66 4.64 6.68 -6.01
C PRO A 66 5.36 7.07 -4.71
N TYR A 67 5.19 8.33 -4.28
CA TYR A 67 5.76 8.82 -3.02
C TYR A 67 5.15 8.11 -1.80
N PHE A 68 3.85 7.87 -1.84
CA PHE A 68 3.13 7.23 -0.74
C PHE A 68 3.48 5.73 -0.65
N ASP A 69 3.53 5.06 -1.81
CA ASP A 69 3.90 3.65 -1.92
C ASP A 69 5.34 3.38 -1.46
N GLY A 70 6.29 4.22 -1.88
CA GLY A 70 7.71 4.05 -1.56
C GLY A 70 8.09 4.46 -0.13
N GLU A 71 7.65 5.63 0.34
CA GLU A 71 8.10 6.17 1.63
C GLU A 71 7.18 5.82 2.80
N ARG A 72 5.96 5.30 2.54
CA ARG A 72 4.89 5.08 3.54
C ARG A 72 4.70 6.31 4.44
N LYS A 73 4.67 7.50 3.82
CA LYS A 73 4.45 8.80 4.47
C LYS A 73 3.31 9.55 3.80
N THR A 74 2.65 10.40 4.58
CA THR A 74 1.59 11.27 4.09
C THR A 74 2.11 12.16 2.98
N CYS A 75 1.51 12.04 1.80
CA CYS A 75 1.96 12.74 0.61
C CYS A 75 1.23 14.08 0.43
N LYS A 76 1.69 14.87 -0.56
CA LYS A 76 1.08 16.16 -0.91
C LYS A 76 -0.37 16.03 -1.40
N HIS A 77 -0.73 14.91 -2.04
CA HIS A 77 -2.09 14.67 -2.53
C HIS A 77 -3.06 14.44 -1.36
N VAL A 78 -2.67 13.62 -0.39
CA VAL A 78 -3.45 13.42 0.85
C VAL A 78 -3.69 14.76 1.55
N TRP A 79 -2.64 15.57 1.72
CA TRP A 79 -2.79 16.88 2.35
C TRP A 79 -3.75 17.80 1.58
N GLY A 80 -3.63 17.87 0.26
CA GLY A 80 -4.57 18.62 -0.59
C GLY A 80 -6.01 18.14 -0.44
N THR A 81 -6.21 16.82 -0.35
CA THR A 81 -7.52 16.20 -0.10
C THR A 81 -8.09 16.57 1.27
N LEU A 82 -7.29 16.59 2.34
CA LEU A 82 -7.74 17.00 3.66
C LEU A 82 -8.16 18.48 3.71
N LEU A 83 -7.44 19.36 2.99
CA LEU A 83 -7.84 20.77 2.83
C LEU A 83 -9.20 20.90 2.13
N ALA A 84 -9.41 20.12 1.06
CA ALA A 84 -10.68 20.08 0.35
C ALA A 84 -11.81 19.54 1.23
N ALA A 85 -11.52 18.51 2.03
CA ALA A 85 -12.45 17.92 2.99
C ALA A 85 -12.91 18.93 4.04
N GLU A 86 -11.97 19.69 4.62
CA GLU A 86 -12.25 20.71 5.62
C GLU A 86 -13.16 21.81 5.08
N LYS A 87 -12.92 22.27 3.84
CA LYS A 87 -13.79 23.27 3.19
C LYS A 87 -15.21 22.76 2.97
N GLN A 88 -15.37 21.49 2.66
CA GLN A 88 -16.68 20.86 2.41
C GLN A 88 -17.37 20.36 3.70
N GLY A 89 -16.66 20.38 4.83
CA GLY A 89 -17.19 19.89 6.12
C GLY A 89 -17.30 18.36 6.22
N TYR A 90 -16.49 17.63 5.46
CA TYR A 90 -16.40 16.16 5.55
C TYR A 90 -15.52 15.72 6.72
N LEU A 91 -15.58 14.42 7.04
CA LEU A 91 -14.73 13.78 8.06
C LEU A 91 -14.92 14.35 9.48
N ARG A 92 -16.15 14.78 9.83
CA ARG A 92 -16.53 15.32 11.15
C ARG A 92 -16.94 14.25 12.19
N GLY A 93 -16.99 12.98 11.80
CA GLY A 93 -17.38 11.87 12.68
C GLY A 93 -18.85 11.96 13.13
N LYS A 94 -19.29 10.99 13.94
CA LYS A 94 -20.66 10.93 14.48
C LYS A 94 -20.96 12.10 15.41
N ASP A 95 -20.00 12.45 16.25
CA ASP A 95 -20.12 13.51 17.26
C ASP A 95 -19.82 14.91 16.73
N ASN A 96 -19.61 15.04 15.41
CA ASN A 96 -19.30 16.30 14.73
C ASN A 96 -18.04 17.02 15.30
N SER A 97 -17.09 16.23 15.81
CA SER A 97 -15.80 16.67 16.34
C SER A 97 -14.74 16.74 15.22
N ASP A 98 -13.60 17.38 15.48
CA ASP A 98 -12.45 17.30 14.58
C ASP A 98 -11.55 16.12 14.99
N PRO A 99 -10.98 15.36 14.04
CA PRO A 99 -10.00 14.33 14.34
C PRO A 99 -8.68 14.97 14.77
N VAL A 100 -7.94 14.25 15.62
CA VAL A 100 -6.67 14.71 16.18
C VAL A 100 -5.49 13.85 15.75
N HIS A 101 -5.75 12.65 15.24
CA HIS A 101 -4.72 11.71 14.80
C HIS A 101 -4.81 11.44 13.29
N LEU A 102 -3.65 11.28 12.65
CA LEU A 102 -3.52 10.89 11.26
C LEU A 102 -2.64 9.64 11.19
N GLU A 103 -3.18 8.59 10.60
CA GLU A 103 -2.49 7.32 10.39
C GLU A 103 -2.57 6.89 8.93
N ILE A 104 -1.55 6.14 8.51
CA ILE A 104 -1.47 5.59 7.17
C ILE A 104 -2.06 4.20 7.23
N TYR A 105 -3.13 3.97 6.47
CA TYR A 105 -3.67 2.62 6.33
C TYR A 105 -2.82 1.88 5.30
N VAL A 106 -1.96 0.99 5.80
CA VAL A 106 -1.38 -0.08 4.99
C VAL A 106 -2.29 -1.27 5.22
N GLU A 107 -2.83 -1.87 4.16
CA GLU A 107 -3.46 -3.18 4.29
C GLU A 107 -2.39 -4.11 4.90
N ASP A 108 -2.59 -4.53 6.15
CA ASP A 108 -1.68 -5.43 6.84
C ASP A 108 -1.55 -6.70 6.01
N SER A 109 -0.51 -6.76 5.19
CA SER A 109 0.06 -8.03 4.78
C SER A 109 0.53 -8.68 6.06
N GLU A 110 -0.18 -9.73 6.47
CA GLU A 110 0.11 -10.57 7.62
C GLU A 110 1.61 -10.64 7.94
N TRP A 111 2.00 -10.04 9.08
CA TRP A 111 3.13 -10.46 9.90
C TRP A 111 4.47 -10.65 9.16
N ASP A 112 5.18 -9.56 8.88
CA ASP A 112 6.65 -9.59 8.94
C ASP A 112 7.04 -9.66 10.42
N GLU A 113 7.04 -10.87 10.97
CA GLU A 113 7.75 -11.20 12.20
C GLU A 113 9.24 -11.00 11.91
N ILE A 114 9.71 -9.75 12.02
CA ILE A 114 11.13 -9.41 11.95
C ILE A 114 11.78 -10.08 13.16
N GLY A 115 12.38 -11.25 12.92
CA GLY A 115 13.45 -11.77 13.74
C GLY A 115 14.60 -10.78 13.71
N ASP A 116 14.65 -9.97 14.76
CA ASP A 116 15.70 -9.01 15.10
C ASP A 116 16.97 -9.79 15.48
N ASP A 117 17.87 -10.05 14.52
CA ASP A 117 19.33 -10.07 14.71
C ASP A 117 20.03 -10.19 13.34
N ASP A 118 20.51 -9.07 12.79
CA ASP A 118 21.70 -9.08 11.92
C ASP A 118 22.33 -7.68 11.85
N TRP A 119 23.26 -7.46 12.77
CA TRP A 119 24.63 -7.02 12.49
C TRP A 119 24.84 -6.25 11.16
N VAL A 120 24.93 -4.93 11.25
CA VAL A 120 25.54 -4.13 10.19
C VAL A 120 27.06 -4.30 10.29
N GLU A 121 27.61 -5.16 9.44
CA GLU A 121 29.04 -5.15 9.13
C GLU A 121 29.39 -3.95 8.24
N ASP A 122 30.54 -3.36 8.57
CA ASP A 122 31.42 -2.51 7.78
C ASP A 122 31.13 -1.00 7.64
N GLU A 123 31.78 -0.21 8.52
CA GLU A 123 32.49 1.00 8.09
C GLU A 123 33.90 1.07 8.73
N GLU A 124 34.91 0.72 7.93
CA GLU A 124 36.17 1.43 7.72
C GLU A 124 36.95 1.97 8.96
N TRP A 125 37.88 1.18 9.51
CA TRP A 125 38.80 1.63 10.55
C TRP A 125 40.04 2.29 9.96
N GLU A 126 40.04 3.63 9.89
CA GLU A 126 41.27 4.42 9.79
C GLU A 126 42.11 4.27 11.06
N ASN A 127 43.36 3.91 10.84
CA ASN A 127 44.44 3.78 11.82
C ASN A 127 44.73 5.12 12.55
N LYS A 128 44.67 5.12 13.89
CA LYS A 128 45.43 6.05 14.75
C LYS A 128 45.54 5.54 16.19
N ASP A 129 46.73 5.02 16.50
CA ASP A 129 47.46 5.17 17.77
C ASP A 129 46.66 5.26 19.08
N ILE A 130 46.43 4.12 19.73
CA ILE A 130 46.29 4.07 21.19
C ILE A 130 47.14 2.94 21.77
N LEU A 131 48.15 3.33 22.54
CA LEU A 131 49.05 2.48 23.31
C LEU A 131 48.37 1.84 24.54
N ARG A 132 48.99 0.70 24.96
CA ARG A 132 49.11 0.10 26.32
C ARG A 132 48.02 -0.87 26.81
N PRO A 133 48.30 -1.72 27.83
CA PRO A 133 49.56 -2.35 28.29
C PRO A 133 49.46 -3.90 28.39
N GLY A 134 50.61 -4.56 28.42
CA GLY A 134 50.72 -6.01 28.30
C GLY A 134 50.37 -6.86 29.53
N TYR A 135 50.10 -8.14 29.26
CA TYR A 135 50.25 -9.26 30.19
C TYR A 135 50.77 -10.50 29.45
N GLY A 136 52.01 -10.88 29.79
CA GLY A 136 52.43 -12.25 30.12
C GLY A 136 52.32 -13.37 29.10
N GLN A 137 53.48 -13.77 28.57
CA GLN A 137 53.72 -15.03 27.86
C GLN A 137 53.31 -16.28 28.66
N ARG A 138 52.77 -17.29 27.97
CA ARG A 138 53.06 -18.71 28.28
C ARG A 138 53.23 -19.50 26.99
N SER A 139 54.47 -19.87 26.72
CA SER A 139 54.88 -20.84 25.72
C SER A 139 54.57 -22.24 26.24
N PHE A 140 53.67 -22.97 25.57
CA PHE A 140 53.57 -24.42 25.69
C PHE A 140 53.52 -25.01 24.29
N SER A 141 54.63 -25.60 23.85
CA SER A 141 54.63 -26.59 22.77
C SER A 141 54.53 -27.97 23.41
N PRO A 142 53.61 -28.80 22.95
CA PRO A 142 53.95 -30.21 22.77
C PRO A 142 53.50 -30.74 21.40
N HIS A 143 54.50 -31.22 20.68
CA HIS A 143 54.50 -32.43 19.86
C HIS A 143 53.28 -32.75 18.99
N HIS A 144 53.52 -32.66 17.68
CA HIS A 144 52.83 -33.36 16.60
C HIS A 144 52.65 -34.87 16.89
N PRO A 145 51.44 -35.41 16.67
CA PRO A 145 51.30 -36.67 15.96
C PRO A 145 50.66 -36.42 14.60
N GLN A 146 51.22 -37.06 13.59
CA GLN A 146 50.70 -37.06 12.23
C GLN A 146 49.45 -37.95 12.16
N GLY A 147 48.36 -37.37 11.67
CA GLY A 147 47.12 -38.08 11.36
C GLY A 147 46.26 -37.20 10.47
N ARG A 148 46.59 -37.14 9.18
CA ARG A 148 45.79 -36.41 8.18
C ARG A 148 44.51 -37.21 7.88
N GLY A 149 43.49 -37.02 8.69
CA GLY A 149 42.11 -37.22 8.29
C GLY A 149 41.59 -35.91 7.70
N HIS A 150 41.62 -35.78 6.38
CA HIS A 150 40.95 -34.67 5.69
C HIS A 150 39.44 -34.88 5.86
N LEU A 151 38.83 -34.29 6.88
CA LEU A 151 37.38 -34.15 6.96
C LEU A 151 36.97 -33.22 5.81
N GLN A 152 36.59 -33.84 4.71
CA GLN A 152 36.06 -33.16 3.54
C GLN A 152 34.66 -32.69 3.92
N LEU A 153 34.55 -31.42 4.32
CA LEU A 153 33.25 -30.77 4.45
C LEU A 153 32.59 -30.82 3.08
N VAL A 154 31.56 -31.66 2.96
CA VAL A 154 30.68 -31.65 1.80
C VAL A 154 30.01 -30.27 1.79
N PRO A 155 30.19 -29.45 0.73
CA PRO A 155 29.51 -28.18 0.65
C PRO A 155 28.00 -28.44 0.71
N PRO A 156 27.22 -27.69 1.51
CA PRO A 156 25.79 -27.92 1.64
C PRO A 156 25.18 -27.81 0.24
N SER A 157 24.56 -28.88 -0.22
CA SER A 157 24.01 -28.95 -1.58
C SER A 157 23.08 -27.74 -1.80
N GLN A 158 23.27 -27.00 -2.90
CA GLN A 158 22.35 -25.94 -3.35
C GLN A 158 20.88 -26.41 -3.47
N GLY A 159 20.63 -27.72 -3.43
CA GLY A 159 19.31 -28.33 -3.56
C GLY A 159 18.25 -27.81 -2.58
N TRP A 160 18.62 -27.27 -1.41
CA TRP A 160 17.62 -26.65 -0.52
C TRP A 160 17.22 -25.24 -0.98
N LYS A 161 18.16 -24.46 -1.55
CA LYS A 161 17.87 -23.15 -2.15
C LYS A 161 17.00 -23.32 -3.39
N ASP A 162 17.31 -24.32 -4.21
CA ASP A 162 16.52 -24.65 -5.40
C ASP A 162 15.10 -25.14 -5.02
N HIS A 163 14.97 -25.93 -3.95
CA HIS A 163 13.65 -26.31 -3.41
C HIS A 163 12.83 -25.11 -2.92
N LEU A 164 13.44 -24.21 -2.15
CA LEU A 164 12.74 -23.00 -1.69
C LEU A 164 12.39 -22.05 -2.84
N ALA A 165 13.28 -21.89 -3.83
CA ALA A 165 13.01 -21.10 -5.02
C ALA A 165 11.84 -21.70 -5.84
N SER A 166 11.81 -23.03 -5.96
CA SER A 166 10.72 -23.76 -6.62
C SER A 166 9.40 -23.59 -5.87
N LEU A 167 9.40 -23.73 -4.53
CA LEU A 167 8.22 -23.50 -3.69
C LEU A 167 7.73 -22.06 -3.78
N ARG A 168 8.63 -21.07 -3.74
CA ARG A 168 8.29 -19.65 -3.92
C ARG A 168 7.63 -19.40 -5.28
N LYS A 169 8.17 -19.98 -6.35
CA LYS A 169 7.60 -19.86 -7.70
C LYS A 169 6.22 -20.51 -7.79
N ALA A 170 6.07 -21.71 -7.22
CA ALA A 170 4.78 -22.40 -7.18
C ALA A 170 3.72 -21.61 -6.38
N LEU A 171 4.10 -21.04 -5.23
CA LEU A 171 3.23 -20.18 -4.43
C LEU A 171 2.87 -18.88 -5.15
N GLN A 172 3.81 -18.28 -5.88
CA GLN A 172 3.56 -17.07 -6.65
C GLN A 172 2.60 -17.32 -7.82
N VAL A 173 2.77 -18.43 -8.56
CA VAL A 173 1.82 -18.84 -9.61
C VAL A 173 0.43 -19.05 -9.02
N ARG A 174 0.32 -19.77 -7.89
CA ARG A 174 -0.95 -19.98 -7.20
C ARG A 174 -1.58 -18.66 -6.72
N ARG A 175 -0.78 -17.72 -6.21
CA ARG A 175 -1.24 -16.40 -5.78
C ARG A 175 -1.74 -15.55 -6.95
N GLU A 176 -1.07 -15.62 -8.09
CA GLU A 176 -1.51 -14.96 -9.32
C GLU A 176 -2.80 -15.59 -9.85
N GLU A 177 -2.95 -16.92 -9.76
CA GLU A 177 -4.20 -17.61 -10.08
C GLU A 177 -5.34 -17.22 -9.12
N GLU A 178 -5.07 -17.08 -7.83
CA GLU A 178 -6.05 -16.64 -6.83
C GLU A 178 -6.46 -15.17 -7.07
N LYS A 179 -5.51 -14.27 -7.40
CA LYS A 179 -5.82 -12.88 -7.81
C LYS A 179 -6.64 -12.81 -9.09
N ARG A 180 -6.47 -13.78 -10.00
CA ARG A 180 -7.25 -13.88 -11.23
C ARG A 180 -8.67 -14.41 -10.99
N ARG A 181 -8.99 -15.02 -9.84
CA ARG A 181 -10.34 -15.55 -9.59
C ARG A 181 -11.26 -14.45 -9.07
N TRP A 182 -12.42 -14.29 -9.72
CA TRP A 182 -13.45 -13.38 -9.23
C TRP A 182 -14.11 -13.91 -7.93
N PRO A 183 -14.08 -13.16 -6.82
CA PRO A 183 -14.66 -13.63 -5.56
C PRO A 183 -16.19 -13.72 -5.64
N ALA A 184 -16.76 -14.78 -5.06
CA ALA A 184 -18.21 -14.95 -4.96
C ALA A 184 -18.91 -13.83 -4.15
N THR A 185 -18.16 -13.15 -3.29
CA THR A 185 -18.61 -12.03 -2.46
C THR A 185 -18.49 -10.68 -3.14
N ARG A 186 -18.08 -10.64 -4.41
CA ARG A 186 -17.90 -9.42 -5.19
C ARG A 186 -18.91 -9.37 -6.34
N ARG A 187 -19.56 -8.23 -6.53
CA ARG A 187 -20.50 -7.98 -7.64
C ARG A 187 -20.04 -6.82 -8.52
N ILE A 188 -20.41 -6.87 -9.79
CA ILE A 188 -20.26 -5.78 -10.76
C ILE A 188 -21.58 -5.01 -10.83
N LEU A 189 -21.48 -3.71 -11.03
CA LEU A 189 -22.61 -2.80 -11.19
C LEU A 189 -22.36 -1.95 -12.44
N TYR A 190 -23.35 -1.92 -13.33
CA TYR A 190 -23.30 -1.17 -14.58
C TYR A 190 -24.09 0.12 -14.41
N PHE A 191 -23.42 1.27 -14.56
CA PHE A 191 -24.05 2.57 -14.52
C PHE A 191 -24.15 3.12 -15.93
N ILE A 192 -25.35 3.46 -16.37
CA ILE A 192 -25.56 4.05 -17.69
C ILE A 192 -25.53 5.57 -17.53
N ASP A 193 -24.60 6.23 -18.20
CA ASP A 193 -24.60 7.69 -18.30
C ASP A 193 -25.65 8.10 -19.33
N VAL A 194 -26.84 8.45 -18.85
CA VAL A 194 -27.99 8.79 -19.71
C VAL A 194 -27.72 10.05 -20.54
N PRO A 195 -27.25 11.18 -19.97
CA PRO A 195 -26.88 12.35 -20.77
C PRO A 195 -25.83 12.04 -21.85
N ALA A 196 -24.72 11.39 -21.50
CA ALA A 196 -23.65 11.10 -22.45
C ALA A 196 -24.09 10.10 -23.53
N THR A 197 -24.95 9.14 -23.18
CA THR A 197 -25.57 8.21 -24.14
C THR A 197 -26.47 8.93 -25.14
N GLN A 198 -27.21 9.96 -24.70
CA GLN A 198 -28.13 10.72 -25.57
C GLN A 198 -27.39 11.70 -26.49
N GLU A 199 -26.30 12.30 -26.03
CA GLU A 199 -25.47 13.22 -26.82
C GLU A 199 -24.53 12.50 -27.78
N GLY A 200 -24.13 11.28 -27.43
CA GLY A 200 -23.24 10.43 -28.22
C GLY A 200 -23.95 9.63 -29.34
N ARG A 201 -23.18 8.79 -30.03
CA ARG A 201 -23.68 7.81 -31.01
C ARG A 201 -23.80 6.38 -30.45
N GLY A 202 -23.73 6.22 -29.13
CA GLY A 202 -23.67 4.90 -28.49
C GLY A 202 -23.93 4.94 -26.99
N LEU A 203 -24.12 3.75 -26.41
CA LEU A 203 -24.37 3.55 -25.00
C LEU A 203 -23.09 3.80 -24.19
N VAL A 204 -23.15 4.72 -23.24
CA VAL A 204 -22.03 5.02 -22.32
C VAL A 204 -22.30 4.33 -20.99
N ILE A 205 -21.44 3.36 -20.64
CA ILE A 205 -21.52 2.57 -19.41
C ILE A 205 -20.26 2.80 -18.58
N GLU A 206 -20.46 3.05 -17.29
CA GLU A 206 -19.42 3.07 -16.28
C GLU A 206 -19.50 1.80 -15.43
N LEU A 207 -18.36 1.12 -15.26
CA LEU A 207 -18.26 -0.15 -14.53
C LEU A 207 -17.80 0.08 -13.10
N MET A 208 -18.59 -0.42 -12.17
CA MET A 208 -18.34 -0.34 -10.74
C MET A 208 -18.37 -1.72 -10.09
N GLN A 209 -17.76 -1.86 -8.93
CA GLN A 209 -17.73 -3.09 -8.14
C GLN A 209 -18.05 -2.83 -6.67
N GLN A 210 -18.61 -3.84 -6.00
CA GLN A 210 -18.79 -3.86 -4.56
C GLN A 210 -18.43 -5.22 -3.99
N GLU A 211 -17.82 -5.23 -2.82
CA GLU A 211 -17.57 -6.43 -2.03
C GLU A 211 -18.49 -6.50 -0.82
N MET A 212 -19.01 -7.68 -0.55
CA MET A 212 -19.78 -7.97 0.64
C MET A 212 -18.86 -8.00 1.87
N LYS A 213 -19.19 -7.18 2.87
CA LYS A 213 -18.53 -7.14 4.16
C LYS A 213 -18.85 -8.42 4.96
N LYS A 214 -18.03 -8.71 5.98
CA LYS A 214 -18.23 -9.85 6.90
C LYS A 214 -19.60 -9.86 7.60
N ASN A 215 -20.23 -8.70 7.75
CA ASN A 215 -21.56 -8.55 8.33
C ASN A 215 -22.72 -8.83 7.33
N GLY A 216 -22.41 -9.27 6.10
CA GLY A 216 -23.39 -9.56 5.05
C GLY A 216 -23.93 -8.33 4.31
N GLN A 217 -23.51 -7.11 4.67
CA GLN A 217 -23.87 -5.89 3.94
C GLN A 217 -22.92 -5.67 2.77
N TRP A 218 -23.40 -5.05 1.70
CA TRP A 218 -22.54 -4.62 0.60
C TRP A 218 -21.65 -3.45 1.05
N GLY A 219 -20.37 -3.55 0.74
CA GLY A 219 -19.39 -2.50 0.97
C GLY A 219 -19.50 -1.36 -0.03
N ARG A 220 -18.55 -0.44 0.06
CA ARG A 220 -18.54 0.77 -0.76
C ARG A 220 -18.37 0.46 -2.25
N LEU A 221 -19.02 1.27 -3.09
CA LEU A 221 -18.86 1.24 -4.53
C LEU A 221 -17.42 1.67 -4.89
N ARG A 222 -16.73 0.88 -5.71
CA ARG A 222 -15.40 1.19 -6.24
C ARG A 222 -15.44 1.08 -7.76
N SER A 223 -14.63 1.85 -8.48
CA SER A 223 -14.46 1.65 -9.92
C SER A 223 -13.94 0.24 -10.19
N LEU A 224 -14.35 -0.36 -11.31
CA LEU A 224 -13.78 -1.61 -11.76
C LEU A 224 -12.46 -1.31 -12.50
N PRO A 225 -11.30 -1.77 -12.00
CA PRO A 225 -10.04 -1.54 -12.68
C PRO A 225 -9.99 -2.21 -14.07
N TYR A 226 -9.41 -1.52 -15.06
CA TYR A 226 -9.33 -1.99 -16.45
C TYR A 226 -8.52 -3.28 -16.67
N TYR A 227 -7.81 -3.79 -15.67
CA TYR A 227 -6.99 -5.01 -15.80
C TYR A 227 -7.75 -6.32 -15.56
N TYR A 228 -9.05 -6.28 -15.24
CA TYR A 228 -9.86 -7.49 -15.10
C TYR A 228 -10.24 -8.06 -16.47
N ARG A 229 -9.74 -9.26 -16.76
CA ARG A 229 -10.15 -10.01 -17.96
C ARG A 229 -11.57 -10.55 -17.78
N PRO A 230 -12.46 -10.43 -18.79
CA PRO A 230 -13.81 -10.98 -18.71
C PRO A 230 -13.82 -12.48 -18.33
N GLU A 231 -12.88 -13.26 -18.88
CA GLU A 231 -12.67 -14.69 -18.60
C GLU A 231 -12.58 -15.06 -17.11
N ASN A 232 -12.14 -14.11 -16.28
CA ASN A 232 -11.94 -14.30 -14.85
C ASN A 232 -13.22 -14.07 -14.02
N MET A 233 -14.24 -13.44 -14.61
CA MET A 233 -15.49 -13.12 -13.93
C MET A 233 -16.34 -14.36 -13.75
N ARG A 234 -17.14 -14.40 -12.68
CA ARG A 234 -17.92 -15.58 -12.32
C ARG A 234 -19.18 -15.74 -13.16
N ASP A 235 -19.84 -14.64 -13.47
CA ASP A 235 -21.12 -14.64 -14.18
C ASP A 235 -20.88 -14.57 -15.70
N PRO A 236 -21.35 -15.55 -16.49
CA PRO A 236 -21.16 -15.54 -17.95
C PRO A 236 -21.81 -14.34 -18.65
N GLU A 237 -22.88 -13.76 -18.09
CA GLU A 237 -23.46 -12.52 -18.64
C GLU A 237 -22.51 -11.34 -18.41
N ASP A 238 -21.91 -11.23 -17.22
CA ASP A 238 -20.90 -10.22 -16.94
C ASP A 238 -19.69 -10.35 -17.86
N GLN A 239 -19.23 -11.60 -18.11
CA GLN A 239 -18.17 -11.86 -19.09
C GLN A 239 -18.52 -11.31 -20.47
N HIS A 240 -19.76 -11.56 -20.92
CA HIS A 240 -20.21 -11.15 -22.24
C HIS A 240 -20.35 -9.63 -22.35
N ILE A 241 -20.99 -8.99 -21.37
CA ILE A 241 -21.20 -7.54 -21.35
C ILE A 241 -19.87 -6.81 -21.30
N VAL A 242 -18.96 -7.19 -20.40
CA VAL A 242 -17.65 -6.53 -20.29
C VAL A 242 -16.80 -6.76 -21.55
N ALA A 243 -16.89 -7.93 -22.17
CA ALA A 243 -16.21 -8.18 -23.44
C ALA A 243 -16.73 -7.31 -24.60
N LEU A 244 -17.99 -6.86 -24.56
CA LEU A 244 -18.54 -5.91 -25.54
C LEU A 244 -18.13 -4.44 -25.28
N LEU A 245 -17.67 -4.14 -24.06
CA LEU A 245 -17.27 -2.79 -23.64
C LEU A 245 -15.77 -2.51 -23.83
N LEU A 246 -14.97 -3.55 -24.10
CA LEU A 246 -13.52 -3.49 -24.39
C LEU A 246 -13.27 -3.45 -25.91
#